data_AF-A0A8C0AW24-F1
#
_entry.id   AF-A0A8C0AW24-F1
#
_cell.length_a   1.000
_cell.length_b   1.000
_cell.length_c   1.000
_cell.angle_alpha   90.00
_cell.angle_beta   90.00
_cell.angle_gamma   90.00
#
_symmetry.space_group_name_H-M   'P 1'
#
loop_
_entity.id
_entity.type
_entity.pdbx_description
1 polymer ?
#
loop_
_entity_poly.entity_id
_entity_poly.type
_entity_poly.pdbx_seq_one_letter_code
_entity_poly.pdbx_strand_id
1 'polypeptide(L)'
;MPYLHRTSDQPTPVQPYLCGLAVKGTALKLRAGDKDCLVARSKCYLKLGDTENSLKDAEASLQNDKTFSKGLYQKAEILYTMGDFEFALVFYHRGYRLRPELQKFRLGIEKSQEAIVNCIGSPSSVKLENKEDLCFISKQAESKKANQKLQVKLTKDQKCTRKQEPVRNPKTERQLLGELYADKAYLEKLLKDEDLMESSTKQGIKVADLVLSGISYLDTRSEFWQQQKPIYARVRERKLRQQRWMRDKKQKPAEAGRYVVKSMEDIDMLLTGDCPEESCKKAERVLKTIQGWSDDEVPNKNELIGNLHSCIGNAQLEMGQMEAALQSHKMDLEVARQNDLPDAVSRALDNIGRVYARIGKFQQAIDTYVKLVTEKA
;
A
#
# COMPACT_ATOMS: atom_id res chain seq x y z
N MET A 1 41.80 -31.59 -5.34
CA MET A 1 40.71 -31.97 -6.26
C MET A 1 40.29 -33.38 -5.88
N PRO A 2 39.03 -33.66 -5.51
CA PRO A 2 37.81 -33.08 -6.09
C PRO A 2 36.97 -32.24 -5.12
N TYR A 3 36.29 -31.28 -5.72
CA TYR A 3 35.30 -30.39 -5.13
C TYR A 3 34.00 -31.15 -4.90
N LEU A 4 33.48 -31.12 -3.66
CA LEU A 4 32.05 -31.35 -3.42
C LEU A 4 31.42 -30.00 -3.08
N HIS A 5 30.68 -29.48 -4.06
CA HIS A 5 29.90 -28.26 -3.98
C HIS A 5 28.99 -28.29 -2.75
N ARG A 6 29.17 -27.32 -1.84
CA ARG A 6 28.10 -26.83 -0.98
C ARG A 6 27.04 -26.20 -1.89
N THR A 7 25.99 -26.93 -2.22
CA THR A 7 24.74 -26.30 -2.67
C THR A 7 24.12 -25.62 -1.46
N SER A 8 24.11 -24.30 -1.48
CA SER A 8 23.34 -23.48 -0.55
C SER A 8 21.85 -23.72 -0.81
N ASP A 9 21.26 -24.70 -0.12
CA ASP A 9 19.81 -24.87 -0.06
C ASP A 9 19.22 -23.69 0.71
N GLN A 10 18.89 -22.63 -0.02
CA GLN A 10 17.95 -21.64 0.46
C GLN A 10 16.62 -22.39 0.65
N PRO A 11 16.06 -22.46 1.88
CA PRO A 11 14.81 -23.17 2.10
C PRO A 11 13.73 -22.50 1.26
N THR A 12 13.10 -23.27 0.38
CA THR A 12 11.89 -22.82 -0.32
C THR A 12 10.89 -22.31 0.73
N PRO A 13 10.05 -21.29 0.43
CA PRO A 13 9.15 -20.72 1.42
C PRO A 13 8.19 -21.74 2.06
N VAL A 14 8.05 -22.93 1.47
CA VAL A 14 7.21 -24.05 1.94
C VAL A 14 7.89 -24.88 3.04
N GLN A 15 9.22 -24.97 3.03
CA GLN A 15 10.04 -25.86 3.85
C GLN A 15 9.93 -25.63 5.37
N PRO A 16 9.85 -24.38 5.87
CA PRO A 16 9.65 -24.11 7.30
C PRO A 16 8.28 -24.59 7.81
N TYR A 17 7.25 -24.52 6.96
CA TYR A 17 5.89 -24.89 7.33
C TYR A 17 5.69 -26.41 7.39
N LEU A 18 6.36 -27.16 6.50
CA LEU A 18 6.38 -28.62 6.54
C LEU A 18 7.08 -29.16 7.80
N CYS A 19 8.20 -28.55 8.19
CA CYS A 19 8.86 -28.86 9.46
C CYS A 19 7.94 -28.53 10.66
N GLY A 20 7.26 -27.38 10.63
CA GLY A 20 6.28 -27.01 11.65
C GLY A 20 5.07 -27.94 11.75
N LEU A 21 4.60 -28.51 10.63
CA LEU A 21 3.55 -29.52 10.61
C LEU A 21 4.01 -30.84 11.24
N ALA A 22 5.23 -31.29 10.93
CA ALA A 22 5.78 -32.52 11.49
C ALA A 22 5.89 -32.44 13.03
N VAL A 23 6.41 -31.33 13.55
CA VAL A 23 6.54 -31.08 15.00
C VAL A 23 5.17 -30.98 15.69
N LYS A 24 4.17 -30.37 15.05
CA LYS A 24 2.80 -30.31 15.61
C LYS A 24 2.06 -31.64 15.49
N GLY A 25 2.34 -32.42 14.45
CA GLY A 25 1.82 -33.77 14.26
C GLY A 25 2.34 -34.74 15.32
N THR A 26 3.62 -34.66 15.68
CA THR A 26 4.17 -35.43 16.81
C THR A 26 3.62 -34.96 18.15
N ALA A 27 3.43 -33.64 18.34
CA ALA A 27 2.79 -33.10 19.53
C ALA A 27 1.34 -33.59 19.73
N LEU A 28 0.55 -33.71 18.65
CA LEU A 28 -0.82 -34.24 18.72
C LEU A 28 -0.86 -35.76 18.99
N LYS A 29 0.19 -36.50 18.63
CA LYS A 29 0.33 -37.92 19.05
C LYS A 29 0.61 -38.04 20.55
N LEU A 30 1.31 -37.06 21.14
CA LEU A 30 1.62 -37.01 22.57
C LEU A 30 0.49 -36.42 23.43
N ARG A 31 -0.28 -35.48 22.87
CA ARG A 31 -1.46 -34.84 23.48
C ARG A 31 -2.63 -34.87 22.51
N ALA A 32 -3.27 -36.03 22.41
CA ALA A 32 -4.45 -36.20 21.57
C ALA A 32 -5.62 -35.40 22.15
N GLY A 33 -5.92 -34.24 21.57
CA GLY A 33 -7.09 -33.43 21.93
C GLY A 33 -6.82 -31.99 22.37
N ASP A 34 -5.57 -31.52 22.34
CA ASP A 34 -5.29 -30.11 22.62
C ASP A 34 -5.82 -29.18 21.50
N LYS A 35 -6.81 -28.36 21.85
CA LYS A 35 -7.48 -27.41 20.95
C LYS A 35 -6.50 -26.39 20.37
N ASP A 36 -5.52 -25.95 21.14
CA ASP A 36 -4.54 -24.96 20.69
C ASP A 36 -3.57 -25.58 19.66
N CYS A 37 -3.19 -26.84 19.84
CA CYS A 37 -2.40 -27.59 18.86
C CYS A 37 -3.16 -27.78 17.53
N LEU A 38 -4.45 -28.11 17.58
CA LEU A 38 -5.30 -28.23 16.40
C LEU A 38 -5.40 -26.91 15.61
N VAL A 39 -5.62 -25.78 16.30
CA VAL A 39 -5.62 -24.45 15.65
C VAL A 39 -4.25 -24.12 15.07
N ALA A 40 -3.17 -24.46 15.77
CA ALA A 40 -1.82 -24.22 15.28
C ALA A 40 -1.47 -25.07 14.04
N ARG A 41 -2.02 -26.28 13.92
CA ARG A 41 -1.89 -27.15 12.74
C ARG A 41 -2.75 -26.64 11.58
N SER A 42 -4.00 -26.29 11.86
CA SER A 42 -4.93 -25.66 10.90
C SER A 42 -4.33 -24.41 10.24
N LYS A 43 -3.66 -23.54 11.02
CA LYS A 43 -2.93 -22.37 10.49
C LYS A 43 -1.83 -22.74 9.51
N CYS A 44 -1.07 -23.81 9.79
CA CYS A 44 -0.02 -24.27 8.90
C CYS A 44 -0.59 -24.80 7.58
N TYR A 45 -1.67 -25.58 7.62
CA TYR A 45 -2.37 -26.05 6.42
C TYR A 45 -2.89 -24.88 5.57
N LEU A 46 -3.48 -23.87 6.21
CA LEU A 46 -3.94 -22.67 5.51
C LEU A 46 -2.81 -21.93 4.78
N LYS A 47 -1.62 -21.84 5.39
CA LYS A 47 -0.44 -21.22 4.75
C LYS A 47 0.15 -22.06 3.61
N LEU A 48 -0.08 -23.37 3.63
CA LEU A 48 0.29 -24.28 2.55
C LEU A 48 -0.74 -24.32 1.40
N GLY A 49 -1.92 -23.72 1.60
CA GLY A 49 -3.01 -23.72 0.62
C GLY A 49 -3.96 -24.92 0.72
N ASP A 50 -3.76 -25.81 1.69
CA ASP A 50 -4.65 -26.95 1.95
C ASP A 50 -5.81 -26.49 2.87
N THR A 51 -6.88 -26.02 2.25
CA THR A 51 -8.04 -25.46 2.96
C THR A 51 -8.94 -26.54 3.58
N GLU A 52 -9.04 -27.71 2.96
CA GLU A 52 -9.90 -28.81 3.41
C GLU A 52 -9.44 -29.40 4.75
N ASN A 53 -8.14 -29.73 4.85
CA ASN A 53 -7.60 -30.28 6.10
C ASN A 53 -7.52 -29.20 7.19
N SER A 54 -7.27 -27.95 6.80
CA SER A 54 -7.34 -26.80 7.70
C SER A 54 -8.74 -26.65 8.33
N LEU A 55 -9.80 -26.84 7.55
CA LEU A 55 -11.19 -26.75 8.01
C LEU A 55 -11.52 -27.89 8.99
N LYS A 56 -11.16 -29.14 8.66
CA LYS A 56 -11.37 -30.30 9.53
C LYS A 56 -10.72 -30.10 10.91
N ASP A 57 -9.50 -29.59 10.94
CA ASP A 57 -8.78 -29.29 12.19
C ASP A 57 -9.45 -28.16 13.00
N ALA A 58 -9.93 -27.11 12.31
CA ALA A 58 -10.66 -26.03 12.95
C ALA A 58 -11.99 -26.52 13.54
N GLU A 59 -12.70 -27.41 12.85
CA GLU A 59 -13.94 -28.02 13.34
C GLU A 59 -13.71 -28.95 14.52
N ALA A 60 -12.68 -29.79 14.46
CA ALA A 60 -12.27 -30.64 15.57
C ALA A 60 -11.94 -29.80 16.83
N SER A 61 -11.32 -28.63 16.66
CA SER A 61 -11.04 -27.73 17.79
C SER A 61 -12.30 -27.15 18.45
N LEU A 62 -13.40 -27.05 17.69
CA LEU A 62 -14.68 -26.48 18.14
C LEU A 62 -15.68 -27.55 18.61
N GLN A 63 -15.46 -28.82 18.28
CA GLN A 63 -16.37 -29.92 18.63
C GLN A 63 -16.52 -30.08 20.15
N ASN A 64 -15.42 -29.93 20.89
CA ASN A 64 -15.42 -30.02 22.35
C ASN A 64 -15.80 -28.69 23.04
N ASP A 65 -15.59 -27.56 22.36
CA ASP A 65 -15.85 -26.23 22.92
C ASP A 65 -16.20 -25.23 21.83
N LYS A 66 -17.51 -24.98 21.75
CA LYS A 66 -18.10 -24.08 20.77
C LYS A 66 -17.81 -22.60 21.07
N THR A 67 -17.39 -22.27 22.29
CA THR A 67 -17.05 -20.91 22.73
C THR A 67 -15.58 -20.56 22.53
N PHE A 68 -14.79 -21.48 21.98
CA PHE A 68 -13.37 -21.29 21.77
C PHE A 68 -13.09 -20.21 20.71
N SER A 69 -12.67 -19.03 21.18
CA SER A 69 -12.47 -17.83 20.34
C SER A 69 -11.42 -18.01 19.25
N LYS A 70 -10.27 -18.62 19.55
CA LYS A 70 -9.19 -18.84 18.56
C LYS A 70 -9.63 -19.81 17.46
N GLY A 71 -10.39 -20.85 17.79
CA GLY A 71 -10.93 -21.81 16.83
C GLY A 71 -11.98 -21.18 15.92
N LEU A 72 -12.89 -20.36 16.47
CA LEU A 72 -13.88 -19.61 15.70
C LEU A 72 -13.21 -18.64 14.72
N TYR A 73 -12.18 -17.94 15.17
CA TYR A 73 -11.39 -17.05 14.32
C TYR A 73 -10.71 -17.82 13.18
N GLN A 74 -10.07 -18.95 13.50
CA GLN A 74 -9.39 -19.76 12.48
C GLN A 74 -10.37 -20.31 11.44
N LYS A 75 -11.54 -20.78 11.88
CA LYS A 75 -12.61 -21.24 10.98
C LYS A 75 -13.11 -20.12 10.06
N ALA A 76 -13.30 -18.91 10.60
CA ALA A 76 -13.72 -17.76 9.81
C ALA A 76 -12.67 -17.35 8.77
N GLU A 77 -11.38 -17.42 9.11
CA GLU A 77 -10.27 -17.14 8.19
C GLU A 77 -10.23 -18.15 7.04
N ILE A 78 -10.44 -19.45 7.32
CA ILE A 78 -10.46 -20.50 6.31
C ILE A 78 -11.65 -20.32 5.35
N LEU A 79 -12.85 -20.10 5.87
CA LEU A 79 -14.04 -19.85 5.04
C LEU A 79 -13.87 -18.61 4.16
N TYR A 80 -13.24 -17.56 4.70
CA TYR A 80 -12.91 -16.37 3.92
C TYR A 80 -11.95 -16.70 2.76
N THR A 81 -10.93 -17.56 2.99
CA THR A 81 -10.03 -17.99 1.91
C THR A 81 -10.69 -18.92 0.90
N MET A 82 -11.72 -19.68 1.29
CA MET A 82 -12.53 -20.50 0.37
C MET A 82 -13.43 -19.64 -0.51
N GLY A 83 -13.72 -18.40 -0.11
CA GLY A 83 -14.64 -17.48 -0.81
C GLY A 83 -16.05 -17.45 -0.22
N ASP A 84 -16.30 -18.21 0.85
CA ASP A 84 -17.59 -18.28 1.55
C ASP A 84 -17.75 -17.11 2.53
N PHE A 85 -17.81 -15.89 2.00
CA PHE A 85 -17.78 -14.65 2.79
C PHE A 85 -18.94 -14.53 3.77
N GLU A 86 -20.13 -15.03 3.41
CA GLU A 86 -21.33 -15.01 4.25
C GLU A 86 -21.14 -15.86 5.52
N PHE A 87 -20.65 -17.09 5.34
CA PHE A 87 -20.36 -17.98 6.47
C PHE A 87 -19.19 -17.45 7.30
N ALA A 88 -18.14 -16.94 6.66
CA ALA A 88 -17.02 -16.30 7.35
C ALA A 88 -17.50 -15.14 8.25
N LEU A 89 -18.37 -14.28 7.72
CA LEU A 89 -18.95 -13.15 8.45
C LEU A 89 -19.75 -13.60 9.69
N VAL A 90 -20.54 -14.67 9.58
CA VAL A 90 -21.28 -15.25 10.72
C VAL A 90 -20.33 -15.68 11.84
N PHE A 91 -19.24 -16.37 11.50
CA PHE A 91 -18.27 -16.82 12.50
C PHE A 91 -17.47 -15.67 13.11
N TYR A 92 -17.12 -14.63 12.34
CA TYR A 92 -16.50 -13.43 12.90
C TYR A 92 -17.42 -12.70 13.89
N HIS A 93 -18.71 -12.54 13.59
CA HIS A 93 -19.67 -11.96 14.53
C HIS A 93 -19.87 -12.81 15.79
N ARG A 94 -19.91 -14.15 15.65
CA ARG A 94 -19.97 -15.06 16.81
C ARG A 94 -18.75 -14.89 17.72
N GLY A 95 -17.55 -14.83 17.14
CA GLY A 95 -16.32 -14.59 17.91
C GLY A 95 -16.26 -13.18 18.52
N TYR A 96 -16.75 -12.17 17.82
CA TYR A 96 -16.84 -10.79 18.32
C TYR A 96 -17.76 -10.68 19.54
N ARG A 97 -18.91 -11.36 19.54
CA ARG A 97 -19.82 -11.41 20.71
C ARG A 97 -19.16 -12.01 21.95
N LEU A 98 -18.24 -12.96 21.77
CA LEU A 98 -17.51 -13.60 22.87
C LEU A 98 -16.35 -12.74 23.36
N ARG A 99 -15.62 -12.07 22.47
CA ARG A 99 -14.44 -11.24 22.80
C ARG A 99 -14.42 -9.95 21.97
N PRO A 100 -15.17 -8.90 22.37
CA PRO A 100 -15.22 -7.63 21.65
C PRO A 100 -13.88 -6.87 21.64
N GLU A 101 -13.05 -7.08 22.66
CA GLU A 101 -11.73 -6.45 22.82
C GLU A 101 -10.75 -6.85 21.69
N LEU A 102 -10.95 -8.01 21.08
CA LEU A 102 -10.00 -8.52 20.09
C LEU A 102 -10.27 -7.90 18.72
N GLN A 103 -9.45 -6.92 18.35
CA GLN A 103 -9.54 -6.18 17.09
C GLN A 103 -9.55 -7.07 15.83
N LYS A 104 -8.98 -8.29 15.91
CA LYS A 104 -8.94 -9.26 14.81
C LYS A 104 -10.33 -9.62 14.27
N PHE A 105 -11.34 -9.72 15.15
CA PHE A 105 -12.71 -10.01 14.72
C PHE A 105 -13.34 -8.82 13.99
N ARG A 106 -13.13 -7.60 14.48
CA ARG A 106 -13.61 -6.38 13.84
C ARG A 106 -13.06 -6.23 12.43
N LEU A 107 -11.75 -6.43 12.28
CA LEU A 107 -11.09 -6.40 10.97
C LEU A 107 -11.61 -7.51 10.04
N GLY A 108 -11.89 -8.71 10.56
CA GLY A 108 -12.47 -9.80 9.79
C GLY A 108 -13.89 -9.49 9.29
N ILE A 109 -14.70 -8.81 10.11
CA ILE A 109 -16.05 -8.34 9.74
C ILE A 109 -15.97 -7.33 8.60
N GLU A 110 -15.14 -6.29 8.75
CA GLU A 110 -14.97 -5.24 7.73
C GLU A 110 -14.50 -5.83 6.40
N LYS A 111 -13.50 -6.73 6.43
CA LYS A 111 -13.00 -7.43 5.23
C LYS A 111 -14.08 -8.27 4.55
N SER A 112 -14.87 -9.01 5.32
CA SER A 112 -15.92 -9.88 4.78
C SER A 112 -17.08 -9.07 4.21
N GLN A 113 -17.46 -7.97 4.86
CA GLN A 113 -18.47 -7.05 4.35
C GLN A 113 -18.01 -6.37 3.06
N GLU A 114 -16.78 -5.87 3.02
CA GLU A 114 -16.22 -5.26 1.80
C GLU A 114 -16.16 -6.29 0.66
N ALA A 115 -15.76 -7.54 0.94
CA ALA A 115 -15.76 -8.61 -0.06
C ALA A 115 -17.16 -8.89 -0.61
N ILE A 116 -18.18 -9.01 0.25
CA ILE A 116 -19.58 -9.21 -0.16
C ILE A 116 -20.08 -8.04 -1.00
N VAL A 117 -19.86 -6.79 -0.55
CA VAL A 117 -20.26 -5.58 -1.29
C VAL A 117 -19.54 -5.49 -2.63
N ASN A 118 -18.27 -5.88 -2.70
CA ASN A 118 -17.53 -5.91 -3.96
C ASN A 118 -18.05 -7.00 -4.91
N CYS A 119 -18.51 -8.15 -4.39
CA CYS A 119 -19.11 -9.21 -5.19
C CYS A 119 -20.51 -8.82 -5.72
N ILE A 120 -21.32 -8.12 -4.93
CA ILE A 120 -22.70 -7.75 -5.26
C ILE A 120 -22.77 -6.41 -6.03
N GLY A 121 -21.87 -5.48 -5.73
CA GLY A 121 -21.92 -4.09 -6.18
C GLY A 121 -22.79 -3.19 -5.29
N SER A 122 -22.93 -1.91 -5.64
CA SER A 122 -23.78 -0.98 -4.90
C SER A 122 -25.25 -1.40 -4.98
N PRO A 123 -26.01 -1.35 -3.87
CA PRO A 123 -27.44 -1.73 -3.87
C PRO A 123 -28.29 -0.87 -4.82
N SER A 124 -27.80 0.33 -5.17
CA SER A 124 -28.42 1.23 -6.15
C SER A 124 -28.28 0.78 -7.62
N SER A 125 -27.34 -0.13 -7.94
CA SER A 125 -27.21 -0.70 -9.30
C SER A 125 -28.08 -1.93 -9.54
N VAL A 126 -28.61 -2.56 -8.48
CA VAL A 126 -29.48 -3.73 -8.58
C VAL A 126 -30.93 -3.27 -8.47
N LYS A 127 -31.54 -2.92 -9.60
CA LYS A 127 -33.01 -2.84 -9.69
C LYS A 127 -33.53 -4.27 -9.66
N LEU A 128 -33.95 -4.74 -8.49
CA LEU A 128 -34.75 -5.95 -8.38
C LEU A 128 -36.12 -5.65 -8.98
N GLU A 129 -36.25 -5.83 -10.29
CA GLU A 129 -37.57 -5.89 -10.92
C GLU A 129 -38.20 -7.22 -10.51
N ASN A 130 -39.31 -7.15 -9.76
CA ASN A 130 -40.20 -8.29 -9.53
C ASN A 130 -40.89 -8.65 -10.86
N LYS A 131 -40.14 -9.26 -11.78
CA LYS A 131 -40.73 -9.93 -12.94
C LYS A 131 -41.22 -11.29 -12.44
N GLU A 132 -42.49 -11.33 -12.08
CA GLU A 132 -43.50 -12.41 -12.13
C GLU A 132 -43.15 -13.88 -11.78
N ASP A 133 -41.91 -14.24 -11.44
CA ASP A 133 -41.51 -15.62 -11.12
C ASP A 133 -41.50 -15.91 -9.60
N LEU A 134 -42.08 -15.03 -8.79
CA LEU A 134 -42.28 -15.28 -7.35
C LEU A 134 -43.31 -16.39 -7.07
N CYS A 135 -44.02 -16.89 -8.08
CA CYS A 135 -44.99 -17.98 -7.92
C CYS A 135 -44.34 -19.36 -7.61
N PHE A 136 -43.03 -19.51 -7.81
CA PHE A 136 -42.34 -20.78 -7.53
C PHE A 136 -41.93 -20.97 -6.07
N ILE A 137 -41.71 -19.88 -5.32
CA ILE A 137 -41.16 -19.97 -3.95
C ILE A 137 -42.25 -20.10 -2.89
N SER A 138 -43.46 -19.55 -3.08
CA SER A 138 -44.50 -19.62 -2.05
C SER A 138 -45.06 -21.05 -1.86
N LYS A 139 -45.25 -21.82 -2.94
CA LYS A 139 -45.77 -23.20 -2.85
C LYS A 139 -44.78 -24.22 -2.27
N GLN A 140 -43.47 -24.02 -2.43
CA GLN A 140 -42.45 -24.90 -1.84
C GLN A 140 -42.09 -24.55 -0.39
N ALA A 141 -42.25 -23.30 0.03
CA ALA A 141 -42.00 -22.89 1.40
C ALA A 141 -43.10 -23.35 2.37
N GLU A 142 -44.35 -23.45 1.90
CA GLU A 142 -45.47 -23.93 2.72
C GLU A 142 -45.51 -25.47 2.84
N SER A 143 -45.01 -26.20 1.85
CA SER A 143 -45.08 -27.67 1.80
C SER A 143 -43.92 -28.41 2.49
N LYS A 144 -42.89 -27.71 3.00
CA LYS A 144 -41.71 -28.34 3.65
C LYS A 144 -41.64 -28.16 5.17
N LYS A 145 -42.78 -27.90 5.83
CA LYS A 145 -42.97 -28.30 7.24
C LYS A 145 -43.50 -29.74 7.31
N ALA A 146 -42.76 -30.71 6.78
CA ALA A 146 -42.88 -32.12 7.15
C ALA A 146 -41.75 -32.92 6.50
N ASN A 147 -40.84 -33.43 7.33
CA ASN A 147 -40.18 -34.72 7.20
C ASN A 147 -39.42 -35.12 5.92
N GLN A 148 -38.13 -35.41 6.17
CA GLN A 148 -37.35 -36.55 5.67
C GLN A 148 -36.48 -36.39 4.42
N LYS A 149 -35.18 -36.63 4.66
CA LYS A 149 -34.13 -37.23 3.81
C LYS A 149 -34.45 -37.33 2.32
N LEU A 150 -33.68 -36.65 1.48
CA LEU A 150 -33.52 -37.06 0.08
C LEU A 150 -32.06 -37.03 -0.36
N GLN A 151 -31.62 -38.20 -0.80
CA GLN A 151 -30.35 -38.53 -1.42
C GLN A 151 -30.19 -37.78 -2.74
N VAL A 152 -28.99 -37.27 -3.00
CA VAL A 152 -28.61 -36.72 -4.30
C VAL A 152 -28.16 -37.87 -5.20
N LYS A 153 -28.96 -38.20 -6.22
CA LYS A 153 -28.50 -38.97 -7.39
C LYS A 153 -28.12 -38.00 -8.49
N LEU A 154 -26.87 -38.09 -8.96
CA LEU A 154 -26.43 -37.52 -10.24
C LEU A 154 -27.11 -38.29 -11.38
N THR A 155 -27.75 -37.57 -12.30
CA THR A 155 -28.01 -38.05 -13.66
C THR A 155 -27.29 -37.16 -14.65
N LYS A 156 -26.34 -37.77 -15.36
CA LYS A 156 -25.70 -37.28 -16.58
C LYS A 156 -26.73 -37.09 -17.70
N ASP A 157 -26.32 -36.29 -18.67
CA ASP A 157 -26.81 -36.16 -20.05
C ASP A 157 -27.69 -34.94 -20.33
N GLN A 158 -27.01 -33.85 -20.69
CA GLN A 158 -27.53 -32.92 -21.71
C GLN A 158 -26.40 -32.51 -22.65
N LYS A 159 -26.59 -32.90 -23.92
CA LYS A 159 -25.77 -32.58 -25.08
C LYS A 159 -25.43 -31.09 -25.15
N CYS A 160 -24.16 -30.83 -25.43
CA CYS A 160 -23.62 -29.51 -25.78
C CYS A 160 -24.24 -29.03 -27.11
N THR A 161 -25.18 -28.10 -27.04
CA THR A 161 -25.56 -27.26 -28.17
C THR A 161 -24.71 -25.99 -28.14
N ARG A 162 -23.96 -25.76 -29.22
CA ARG A 162 -23.11 -24.58 -29.51
C ARG A 162 -23.60 -23.31 -28.81
N LYS A 163 -22.90 -22.88 -27.76
CA LYS A 163 -23.01 -21.51 -27.24
C LYS A 163 -22.30 -20.62 -28.24
N GLN A 164 -23.02 -19.67 -28.84
CA GLN A 164 -22.40 -18.55 -29.55
C GLN A 164 -21.46 -17.83 -28.57
N GLU A 165 -20.22 -17.59 -28.99
CA GLU A 165 -19.22 -16.92 -28.16
C GLU A 165 -19.70 -15.50 -27.82
N PRO A 166 -19.60 -15.07 -26.55
CA PRO A 166 -19.98 -13.72 -26.18
C PRO A 166 -19.04 -12.74 -26.90
N VAL A 167 -19.58 -11.78 -27.64
CA VAL A 167 -18.81 -10.74 -28.34
C VAL A 167 -17.92 -10.01 -27.34
N ARG A 168 -16.62 -10.31 -27.36
CA ARG A 168 -15.63 -9.74 -26.44
C ARG A 168 -15.25 -8.33 -26.88
N ASN A 169 -15.18 -7.40 -25.92
CA ASN A 169 -14.81 -6.01 -26.20
C ASN A 169 -13.31 -5.92 -26.54
N PRO A 170 -12.91 -5.44 -27.74
CA PRO A 170 -11.52 -5.49 -28.19
C PRO A 170 -10.56 -4.67 -27.31
N LYS A 171 -11.06 -3.63 -26.65
CA LYS A 171 -10.28 -2.82 -25.70
C LYS A 171 -9.86 -3.63 -24.46
N THR A 172 -10.76 -4.48 -23.99
CA THR A 172 -10.53 -5.36 -22.84
C THR A 172 -9.51 -6.44 -23.17
N GLU A 173 -9.66 -7.10 -24.32
CA GLU A 173 -8.72 -8.13 -24.77
C GLU A 173 -7.31 -7.56 -24.95
N ARG A 174 -7.19 -6.38 -25.57
CA ARG A 174 -5.91 -5.69 -25.72
C ARG A 174 -5.25 -5.39 -24.38
N GLN A 175 -6.04 -5.02 -23.37
CA GLN A 175 -5.52 -4.77 -22.02
C GLN A 175 -5.13 -6.07 -21.28
N LEU A 176 -5.76 -7.20 -21.60
CA LEU A 176 -5.46 -8.51 -21.02
C LEU A 176 -4.22 -9.15 -21.66
N LEU A 177 -4.13 -9.13 -23.00
CA LEU A 177 -3.06 -9.77 -23.78
C LEU A 177 -1.82 -8.89 -23.94
N GLY A 178 -1.96 -7.56 -23.87
CA GLY A 178 -0.83 -6.63 -23.99
C GLY A 178 -0.20 -6.68 -25.39
N GLU A 179 1.09 -7.00 -25.46
CA GLU A 179 1.86 -7.09 -26.72
C GLU A 179 1.37 -8.24 -27.62
N LEU A 180 0.94 -9.36 -27.01
CA LEU A 180 0.44 -10.55 -27.72
C LEU A 180 -0.90 -10.33 -28.43
N TYR A 181 -1.57 -9.19 -28.19
CA TYR A 181 -2.78 -8.83 -28.92
C TYR A 181 -2.49 -8.61 -30.41
N ALA A 182 -1.31 -8.08 -30.75
CA ALA A 182 -0.90 -7.89 -32.15
C ALA A 182 -0.82 -9.24 -32.88
N ASP A 183 -0.29 -10.26 -32.19
CA ASP A 183 -0.19 -11.62 -32.72
C ASP A 183 -1.57 -12.26 -32.92
N LYS A 184 -2.50 -12.05 -31.97
CA LYS A 184 -3.90 -12.51 -32.12
C LYS A 184 -4.55 -11.89 -33.38
N ALA A 185 -4.44 -10.57 -33.53
CA ALA A 185 -5.01 -9.85 -34.67
C ALA A 185 -4.37 -10.27 -36.01
N TYR A 186 -3.07 -10.59 -36.00
CA TYR A 186 -2.38 -11.12 -37.17
C TYR A 186 -2.90 -12.52 -37.55
N LEU A 187 -3.05 -13.42 -36.58
CA LEU A 187 -3.57 -14.77 -36.81
C LEU A 187 -5.04 -14.75 -37.29
N GLU A 188 -5.88 -13.87 -36.75
CA GLU A 188 -7.25 -13.67 -37.21
C GLU A 188 -7.33 -13.08 -38.62
N LYS A 189 -6.35 -12.27 -39.02
CA LYS A 189 -6.24 -11.76 -40.38
C LYS A 189 -5.78 -12.86 -41.33
N LEU A 190 -4.80 -13.67 -40.91
CA LEU A 190 -4.27 -14.79 -41.66
C LEU A 190 -5.33 -15.88 -41.93
N LEU A 191 -6.27 -16.05 -40.99
CA LEU A 191 -7.41 -16.97 -41.12
C LEU A 191 -8.34 -16.62 -42.32
N LYS A 192 -8.27 -15.39 -42.84
CA LYS A 192 -9.10 -14.92 -43.97
C LYS A 192 -8.49 -15.24 -45.34
N ASP A 193 -7.20 -15.60 -45.38
CA ASP A 193 -6.50 -15.91 -46.63
C ASP A 193 -6.66 -17.40 -46.94
N GLU A 194 -7.73 -17.77 -47.66
CA GLU A 194 -8.12 -19.17 -47.93
C GLU A 194 -7.00 -19.99 -48.63
N ASP A 195 -6.25 -19.38 -49.55
CA ASP A 195 -5.15 -20.02 -50.29
C ASP A 195 -4.03 -20.56 -49.40
N LEU A 196 -3.76 -19.87 -48.28
CA LEU A 196 -2.68 -20.24 -47.35
C LEU A 196 -3.15 -21.32 -46.36
N MET A 197 -4.45 -21.38 -46.09
CA MET A 197 -5.04 -22.29 -45.10
C MET A 197 -5.17 -23.72 -45.61
N GLU A 198 -5.26 -23.90 -46.93
CA GLU A 198 -5.21 -25.21 -47.60
C GLU A 198 -3.78 -25.75 -47.73
N SER A 199 -2.77 -24.90 -47.59
CA SER A 199 -1.37 -25.30 -47.69
C SER A 199 -0.94 -26.18 -46.51
N SER A 200 -0.25 -27.28 -46.82
CA SER A 200 0.33 -28.19 -45.83
C SER A 200 1.82 -27.94 -45.71
N THR A 201 2.33 -27.88 -44.49
CA THR A 201 3.78 -27.80 -44.25
C THR A 201 4.47 -29.09 -44.69
N LYS A 202 5.80 -29.08 -44.83
CA LYS A 202 6.63 -30.25 -45.22
C LYS A 202 6.44 -31.49 -44.32
N GLN A 203 5.81 -31.33 -43.15
CA GLN A 203 5.50 -32.37 -42.17
C GLN A 203 4.03 -32.85 -42.22
N GLY A 204 3.23 -32.38 -43.19
CA GLY A 204 1.83 -32.78 -43.38
C GLY A 204 0.81 -32.11 -42.46
N ILE A 205 1.24 -31.15 -41.63
CA ILE A 205 0.35 -30.38 -40.75
C ILE A 205 -0.23 -29.22 -41.55
N LYS A 206 -1.57 -29.10 -41.52
CA LYS A 206 -2.28 -27.97 -42.15
C LYS A 206 -1.95 -26.69 -41.40
N VAL A 207 -1.63 -25.64 -42.14
CA VAL A 207 -1.35 -24.32 -41.56
C VAL A 207 -2.55 -23.80 -40.76
N ALA A 208 -3.77 -24.13 -41.20
CA ALA A 208 -5.00 -23.82 -40.49
C ALA A 208 -5.03 -24.34 -39.03
N ASP A 209 -4.54 -25.55 -38.77
CA ASP A 209 -4.56 -26.15 -37.43
C ASP A 209 -3.58 -25.44 -36.48
N LEU A 210 -2.45 -24.95 -37.01
CA LEU A 210 -1.46 -24.16 -36.27
C LEU A 210 -2.00 -22.77 -35.92
N VAL A 211 -2.70 -22.13 -36.85
CA VAL A 211 -3.33 -20.81 -36.62
C VAL A 211 -4.45 -20.93 -35.58
N LEU A 212 -5.32 -21.94 -35.70
CA LEU A 212 -6.42 -22.20 -34.76
C LEU A 212 -5.91 -22.55 -33.36
N SER A 213 -4.85 -23.36 -33.25
CA SER A 213 -4.22 -23.66 -31.96
C SER A 213 -3.56 -22.43 -31.34
N GLY A 214 -2.95 -21.56 -32.15
CA GLY A 214 -2.41 -20.28 -31.71
C GLY A 214 -3.49 -19.33 -31.15
N ILE A 215 -4.63 -19.21 -31.85
CA ILE A 215 -5.78 -18.40 -31.39
C ILE A 215 -6.35 -18.98 -30.09
N SER A 216 -6.57 -20.29 -30.03
CA SER A 216 -7.06 -20.98 -28.82
C SER A 216 -6.14 -20.79 -27.61
N TYR A 217 -4.83 -20.83 -27.82
CA TYR A 217 -3.85 -20.52 -26.77
C TYR A 217 -3.98 -19.07 -26.27
N LEU A 218 -4.16 -18.10 -27.16
CA LEU A 218 -4.33 -16.70 -26.79
C LEU A 218 -5.66 -16.47 -26.05
N ASP A 219 -6.73 -17.15 -26.45
CA ASP A 219 -8.02 -17.06 -25.77
C ASP A 219 -7.99 -17.67 -24.36
N THR A 220 -7.47 -18.89 -24.22
CA THR A 220 -7.30 -19.53 -22.90
C THR A 220 -6.40 -18.71 -21.97
N ARG A 221 -5.33 -18.10 -22.52
CA ARG A 221 -4.46 -17.18 -21.78
C ARG A 221 -5.21 -15.91 -21.36
N SER A 222 -6.04 -15.34 -22.23
CA SER A 222 -6.82 -14.15 -21.90
C SER A 222 -7.80 -14.41 -20.75
N GLU A 223 -8.46 -15.59 -20.76
CA GLU A 223 -9.36 -16.04 -19.70
C GLU A 223 -8.63 -16.25 -18.38
N PHE A 224 -7.46 -16.91 -18.41
CA PHE A 224 -6.61 -17.09 -17.23
C PHE A 224 -6.26 -15.75 -16.56
N TRP A 225 -5.86 -14.74 -17.35
CA TRP A 225 -5.52 -13.42 -16.82
C TRP A 225 -6.73 -12.62 -16.36
N GLN A 226 -7.90 -12.88 -16.92
CA GLN A 226 -9.17 -12.30 -16.46
C GLN A 226 -9.58 -12.89 -15.11
N GLN A 227 -9.32 -14.17 -14.86
CA GLN A 227 -9.57 -14.83 -13.59
C GLN A 227 -8.55 -14.42 -12.51
N GLN A 228 -7.26 -14.42 -12.83
CA GLN A 228 -6.21 -14.09 -11.87
C GLN A 228 -6.15 -12.60 -11.53
N LYS A 229 -6.40 -11.72 -12.52
CA LYS A 229 -6.40 -10.26 -12.36
C LYS A 229 -7.52 -9.62 -13.17
N PRO A 230 -8.77 -9.68 -12.68
CA PRO A 230 -9.89 -9.05 -13.35
C PRO A 230 -9.69 -7.53 -13.47
N ILE A 231 -10.31 -6.92 -14.47
CA ILE A 231 -10.08 -5.52 -14.87
C ILE A 231 -10.27 -4.55 -13.70
N TYR A 232 -11.26 -4.80 -12.83
CA TYR A 232 -11.53 -3.98 -11.65
C TYR A 232 -10.36 -3.97 -10.67
N ALA A 233 -9.65 -5.09 -10.49
CA ALA A 233 -8.49 -5.20 -9.61
C ALA A 233 -7.31 -4.36 -10.15
N ARG A 234 -7.11 -4.37 -11.47
CA ARG A 234 -6.06 -3.57 -12.14
C ARG A 234 -6.33 -2.07 -12.05
N VAL A 235 -7.59 -1.67 -12.22
CA VAL A 235 -8.01 -0.26 -12.07
C VAL A 235 -7.81 0.21 -10.62
N ARG A 236 -8.16 -0.62 -9.64
CA ARG A 236 -7.94 -0.33 -8.21
C ARG A 236 -6.46 -0.20 -7.89
N GLU A 237 -5.60 -1.11 -8.37
CA GLU A 237 -4.14 -1.02 -8.18
C GLU A 237 -3.56 0.28 -8.77
N ARG A 238 -4.02 0.69 -9.96
CA ARG A 238 -3.59 1.95 -10.58
C ARG A 238 -4.00 3.16 -9.75
N LYS A 239 -5.24 3.20 -9.28
CA LYS A 239 -5.74 4.26 -8.38
C LYS A 239 -4.95 4.29 -7.07
N LEU A 240 -4.71 3.15 -6.44
CA LEU A 240 -3.93 3.05 -5.21
C LEU A 240 -2.47 3.52 -5.41
N ARG A 241 -1.85 3.18 -6.54
CA ARG A 241 -0.50 3.64 -6.88
C ARG A 241 -0.46 5.16 -7.06
N GLN A 242 -1.44 5.73 -7.77
CA GLN A 242 -1.56 7.18 -7.93
C GLN A 242 -1.79 7.88 -6.58
N GLN A 243 -2.65 7.32 -5.73
CA GLN A 243 -2.90 7.86 -4.38
C GLN A 243 -1.65 7.81 -3.50
N ARG A 244 -0.87 6.72 -3.53
CA ARG A 244 0.41 6.64 -2.82
C ARG A 244 1.39 7.69 -3.33
N TRP A 245 1.53 7.83 -4.64
CA TRP A 245 2.39 8.86 -5.24
C TRP A 245 1.99 10.28 -4.79
N MET A 246 0.69 10.58 -4.76
CA MET A 246 0.18 11.86 -4.25
C MET A 246 0.42 12.04 -2.75
N ARG A 247 0.26 10.98 -1.95
CA ARG A 247 0.51 11.00 -0.50
C ARG A 247 1.99 11.21 -0.20
N ASP A 248 2.86 10.48 -0.88
CA ASP A 248 4.32 10.58 -0.72
C ASP A 248 4.79 11.97 -1.17
N LYS A 249 4.20 12.55 -2.22
CA LYS A 249 4.45 13.95 -2.61
C LYS A 249 4.01 14.95 -1.52
N LYS A 250 2.87 14.72 -0.86
CA LYS A 250 2.39 15.54 0.28
C LYS A 250 3.16 15.32 1.57
N GLN A 251 3.84 14.19 1.74
CA GLN A 251 4.61 13.90 2.94
C GLN A 251 5.97 14.61 2.97
N LYS A 252 6.55 14.89 1.80
CA LYS A 252 7.80 15.66 1.65
C LYS A 252 7.81 17.04 2.36
N PRO A 253 6.80 17.92 2.21
CA PRO A 253 6.80 19.21 2.92
C PRO A 253 6.71 19.05 4.44
N ALA A 254 6.03 18.01 4.95
CA ALA A 254 5.99 17.72 6.39
C ALA A 254 7.34 17.20 6.93
N GLU A 255 8.13 16.52 6.08
CA GLU A 255 9.49 16.09 6.40
C GLU A 255 10.48 17.27 6.32
N ALA A 256 10.35 18.14 5.32
CA ALA A 256 11.14 19.37 5.20
C ALA A 256 10.92 20.31 6.39
N GLY A 257 9.67 20.56 6.78
CA GLY A 257 9.34 21.35 7.97
C GLY A 257 9.93 20.77 9.27
N ARG A 258 9.84 19.44 9.47
CA ARG A 258 10.47 18.78 10.62
C ARG A 258 11.99 18.92 10.63
N TYR A 259 12.62 18.81 9.46
CA TYR A 259 14.06 19.01 9.33
C TYR A 259 14.46 20.45 9.69
N VAL A 260 13.72 21.44 9.20
CA VAL A 260 13.98 22.86 9.49
C VAL A 260 13.88 23.13 10.97
N VAL A 261 12.77 22.78 11.62
CA VAL A 261 12.56 23.02 13.06
C VAL A 261 13.67 22.39 13.89
N LYS A 262 13.96 21.10 13.66
CA LYS A 262 15.04 20.40 14.35
C LYS A 262 16.41 21.06 14.12
N SER A 263 16.68 21.48 12.89
CA SER A 263 17.96 22.11 12.55
C SER A 263 18.13 23.45 13.26
N MET A 264 17.06 24.25 13.38
CA MET A 264 17.07 25.52 14.12
C MET A 264 17.26 25.28 15.63
N GLU A 265 16.54 24.32 16.22
CA GLU A 265 16.71 23.93 17.64
C GLU A 265 18.15 23.50 17.94
N ASP A 266 18.75 22.70 17.05
CA ASP A 266 20.13 22.26 17.21
C ASP A 266 21.13 23.44 17.07
N ILE A 267 20.87 24.42 16.20
CA ILE A 267 21.72 25.61 16.03
C ILE A 267 21.69 26.46 17.30
N ASP A 268 20.50 26.71 17.85
CA ASP A 268 20.32 27.48 19.08
C ASP A 268 20.99 26.79 20.28
N MET A 269 20.84 25.46 20.39
CA MET A 269 21.52 24.67 21.41
C MET A 269 23.05 24.84 21.31
N LEU A 270 23.62 24.79 20.11
CA LEU A 270 25.06 24.97 19.89
C LEU A 270 25.53 26.40 20.19
N LEU A 271 24.72 27.42 19.91
CA LEU A 271 25.04 28.81 20.29
C LEU A 271 25.08 28.97 21.82
N THR A 272 24.19 28.32 22.55
CA THR A 272 24.17 28.37 24.02
C THR A 272 25.24 27.51 24.69
N GLY A 273 25.74 26.47 24.01
CA GLY A 273 26.67 25.47 24.56
C GLY A 273 28.16 25.79 24.38
N ASP A 274 28.54 27.07 24.24
CA ASP A 274 29.92 27.55 24.05
C ASP A 274 30.67 27.01 22.80
N CYS A 275 29.94 26.50 21.80
CA CYS A 275 30.51 25.94 20.57
C CYS A 275 30.08 26.74 19.31
N PRO A 276 30.48 28.03 19.17
CA PRO A 276 29.99 28.89 18.09
C PRO A 276 30.48 28.45 16.71
N GLU A 277 31.65 27.84 16.60
CA GLU A 277 32.18 27.36 15.32
C GLU A 277 31.33 26.22 14.72
N GLU A 278 30.87 25.29 15.55
CA GLU A 278 30.00 24.20 15.12
C GLU A 278 28.62 24.71 14.72
N SER A 279 28.09 25.67 15.48
CA SER A 279 26.83 26.33 15.17
C SER A 279 26.89 27.02 13.80
N CYS A 280 27.95 27.79 13.54
CA CYS A 280 28.19 28.45 12.25
C CYS A 280 28.19 27.44 11.10
N LYS A 281 28.99 26.36 11.21
CA LYS A 281 29.07 25.30 10.20
C LYS A 281 27.73 24.58 10.00
N LYS A 282 26.92 24.46 11.03
CA LYS A 282 25.59 23.82 10.93
C LYS A 282 24.60 24.75 10.23
N ALA A 283 24.56 26.02 10.60
CA ALA A 283 23.71 27.03 9.98
C ALA A 283 24.04 27.21 8.48
N GLU A 284 25.31 27.24 8.09
CA GLU A 284 25.72 27.29 6.68
C GLU A 284 25.28 26.06 5.87
N ARG A 285 25.38 24.86 6.46
CA ARG A 285 24.91 23.62 5.82
C ARG A 285 23.41 23.67 5.59
N VAL A 286 22.66 24.10 6.60
CA VAL A 286 21.19 24.22 6.55
C VAL A 286 20.79 25.27 5.51
N LEU A 287 21.46 26.42 5.48
CA LEU A 287 21.25 27.46 4.47
C LEU A 287 21.44 26.92 3.05
N LYS A 288 22.52 26.19 2.79
CA LYS A 288 22.78 25.57 1.47
C LYS A 288 21.70 24.56 1.09
N THR A 289 21.18 23.79 2.05
CA THR A 289 20.09 22.84 1.78
C THR A 289 18.78 23.54 1.42
N ILE A 290 18.42 24.60 2.16
CA ILE A 290 17.17 25.35 1.94
C ILE A 290 17.21 26.13 0.62
N GLN A 291 18.36 26.69 0.26
CA GLN A 291 18.52 27.35 -1.05
C GLN A 291 18.22 26.41 -2.22
N GLY A 292 18.54 25.12 -2.08
CA GLY A 292 18.26 24.08 -3.08
C GLY A 292 16.81 23.59 -3.14
N TRP A 293 15.96 23.96 -2.19
CA TRP A 293 14.54 23.59 -2.17
C TRP A 293 13.69 24.58 -2.98
N SER A 294 12.58 24.10 -3.55
CA SER A 294 11.63 24.98 -4.24
C SER A 294 10.75 25.74 -3.23
N ASP A 295 10.24 26.90 -3.63
CA ASP A 295 9.40 27.74 -2.76
C ASP A 295 8.09 27.03 -2.32
N ASP A 296 7.61 26.04 -3.10
CA ASP A 296 6.48 25.18 -2.76
C ASP A 296 6.74 24.22 -1.58
N GLU A 297 8.02 23.90 -1.29
CA GLU A 297 8.40 22.92 -0.26
C GLU A 297 8.53 23.55 1.13
N VAL A 298 8.92 24.83 1.19
CA VAL A 298 9.06 25.59 2.44
C VAL A 298 8.34 26.93 2.30
N PRO A 299 7.12 27.06 2.87
CA PRO A 299 6.51 28.36 3.03
C PRO A 299 7.42 29.24 3.89
N ASN A 300 7.55 30.52 3.52
CA ASN A 300 8.44 31.51 4.16
C ASN A 300 9.95 31.18 4.08
N LYS A 301 10.39 30.58 2.97
CA LYS A 301 11.82 30.31 2.70
C LYS A 301 12.73 31.52 2.94
N ASN A 302 12.31 32.72 2.54
CA ASN A 302 13.12 33.93 2.70
C ASN A 302 13.30 34.33 4.18
N GLU A 303 12.24 34.25 4.98
CA GLU A 303 12.31 34.49 6.43
C GLU A 303 13.31 33.53 7.09
N LEU A 304 13.26 32.24 6.71
CA LEU A 304 14.18 31.23 7.20
C LEU A 304 15.64 31.51 6.81
N ILE A 305 15.87 31.98 5.58
CA ILE A 305 17.19 32.41 5.10
C ILE A 305 17.72 33.57 5.95
N GLY A 306 16.90 34.59 6.23
CA GLY A 306 17.26 35.71 7.11
C GLY A 306 17.64 35.24 8.52
N ASN A 307 16.81 34.39 9.12
CA ASN A 307 17.08 33.81 10.45
C ASN A 307 18.40 33.04 10.49
N LEU A 308 18.71 32.24 9.47
CA LEU A 308 19.99 31.52 9.38
C LEU A 308 21.18 32.48 9.27
N HIS A 309 21.08 33.54 8.48
CA HIS A 309 22.11 34.58 8.41
C HIS A 309 22.32 35.28 9.76
N SER A 310 21.26 35.48 10.53
CA SER A 310 21.36 35.99 11.90
C SER A 310 22.09 35.02 12.84
N CYS A 311 21.79 33.73 12.78
CA CYS A 311 22.47 32.72 13.59
C CYS A 311 23.96 32.64 13.24
N ILE A 312 24.30 32.69 11.94
CA ILE A 312 25.69 32.73 11.46
C ILE A 312 26.40 33.99 11.97
N GLY A 313 25.76 35.16 11.86
CA GLY A 313 26.32 36.42 12.35
C GLY A 313 26.59 36.41 13.86
N ASN A 314 25.66 35.85 14.65
CA ASN A 314 25.84 35.69 16.10
C ASN A 314 27.01 34.75 16.42
N ALA A 315 27.10 33.60 15.74
CA ALA A 315 28.23 32.68 15.90
C ALA A 315 29.57 33.36 15.56
N GLN A 316 29.63 34.09 14.44
CA GLN A 316 30.81 34.84 14.00
C GLN A 316 31.21 35.94 15.00
N LEU A 317 30.23 36.61 15.60
CA LEU A 317 30.44 37.62 16.63
C LEU A 317 31.11 37.00 17.88
N GLU A 318 30.64 35.84 18.32
CA GLU A 318 31.26 35.12 19.46
C GLU A 318 32.63 34.55 19.12
N MET A 319 32.87 34.18 17.86
CA MET A 319 34.22 33.82 17.37
C MET A 319 35.17 35.02 17.20
N GLY A 320 34.69 36.26 17.37
CA GLY A 320 35.48 37.48 17.18
C GLY A 320 35.69 37.91 15.72
N GLN A 321 35.01 37.26 14.76
CA GLN A 321 35.08 37.56 13.33
C GLN A 321 34.14 38.72 12.98
N MET A 322 34.51 39.93 13.40
CA MET A 322 33.62 41.10 13.38
C MET A 322 33.16 41.49 11.98
N GLU A 323 34.06 41.50 11.00
CA GLU A 323 33.75 41.87 9.62
C GLU A 323 32.78 40.87 8.98
N ALA A 324 32.98 39.57 9.21
CA ALA A 324 32.11 38.52 8.71
C ALA A 324 30.72 38.60 9.36
N ALA A 325 30.66 38.79 10.68
CA ALA A 325 29.41 38.96 11.42
C ALA A 325 28.59 40.14 10.86
N LEU A 326 29.25 41.26 10.56
CA LEU A 326 28.61 42.43 9.98
C LEU A 326 27.99 42.14 8.60
N GLN A 327 28.67 41.37 7.75
CA GLN A 327 28.12 40.99 6.44
C GLN A 327 26.92 40.06 6.59
N SER A 328 27.01 39.08 7.48
CA SER A 328 25.91 38.14 7.75
C SER A 328 24.65 38.86 8.24
N HIS A 329 24.78 39.79 9.20
CA HIS A 329 23.62 40.57 9.66
C HIS A 329 23.10 41.58 8.63
N LYS A 330 23.95 42.11 7.74
CA LYS A 330 23.48 42.93 6.61
C LYS A 330 22.65 42.13 5.61
N MET A 331 23.04 40.88 5.35
CA MET A 331 22.27 39.99 4.48
C MET A 331 20.88 39.69 5.09
N ASP A 332 20.84 39.42 6.39
CA ASP A 332 19.58 39.26 7.13
C ASP A 332 18.70 40.52 7.06
N LEU A 333 19.27 41.72 7.23
CA LEU A 333 18.55 42.98 7.06
C LEU A 333 17.99 43.16 5.64
N GLU A 334 18.79 42.84 4.61
CA GLU A 334 18.36 42.93 3.21
C GLU A 334 17.19 42.01 2.91
N VAL A 335 17.28 40.75 3.34
CA VAL A 335 16.20 39.77 3.19
C VAL A 335 14.96 40.20 3.96
N ALA A 336 15.11 40.70 5.19
CA ALA A 336 13.99 41.19 5.99
C ALA A 336 13.26 42.37 5.33
N ARG A 337 14.01 43.31 4.72
CA ARG A 337 13.43 44.44 3.99
C ARG A 337 12.75 44.03 2.68
N GLN A 338 13.34 43.09 1.94
CA GLN A 338 12.75 42.60 0.69
C GLN A 338 11.44 41.83 0.90
N ASN A 339 11.20 41.33 2.12
CA ASN A 339 10.02 40.53 2.46
C ASN A 339 9.09 41.25 3.45
N ASP A 340 9.29 42.56 3.68
CA ASP A 340 8.48 43.39 4.56
C ASP A 340 8.28 42.80 5.97
N LEU A 341 9.36 42.30 6.58
CA LEU A 341 9.37 41.65 7.89
C LEU A 341 9.89 42.60 9.00
N PRO A 342 9.03 43.38 9.68
CA PRO A 342 9.47 44.43 10.62
C PRO A 342 10.23 43.89 11.84
N ASP A 343 9.84 42.71 12.34
CA ASP A 343 10.50 42.06 13.47
C ASP A 343 11.93 41.61 13.09
N ALA A 344 12.09 41.07 11.88
CA ALA A 344 13.40 40.65 11.37
C ALA A 344 14.31 41.85 11.07
N VAL A 345 13.76 42.96 10.55
CA VAL A 345 14.50 44.22 10.37
C VAL A 345 15.01 44.74 11.72
N SER A 346 14.15 44.73 12.74
CA SER A 346 14.52 45.15 14.09
C SER A 346 15.65 44.29 14.66
N ARG A 347 15.54 42.96 14.52
CA ARG A 347 16.55 42.00 14.97
C ARG A 347 17.89 42.21 14.26
N ALA A 348 17.88 42.44 12.95
CA ALA A 348 19.09 42.65 12.17
C ALA A 348 19.80 43.96 12.52
N LEU A 349 19.05 45.07 12.66
CA LEU A 349 19.62 46.37 13.06
C LEU A 349 20.22 46.34 14.47
N ASP A 350 19.56 45.68 15.42
CA ASP A 350 20.09 45.49 16.77
C ASP A 350 21.43 44.75 16.75
N ASN A 351 21.51 43.63 16.01
CA ASN A 351 22.73 42.86 15.87
C ASN A 351 23.85 43.65 15.15
N ILE A 352 23.54 44.42 14.11
CA ILE A 352 24.51 45.31 13.44
C ILE A 352 25.05 46.36 14.42
N GLY A 353 24.18 46.97 15.22
CA GLY A 353 24.56 47.91 16.27
C GLY A 353 25.52 47.28 17.29
N ARG A 354 25.23 46.05 17.74
CA ARG A 354 26.10 45.28 18.64
C ARG A 354 27.48 45.01 18.03
N VAL A 355 27.54 44.63 16.75
CA VAL A 355 28.82 44.41 16.05
C VAL A 355 29.63 45.70 15.98
N TYR A 356 29.03 46.83 15.59
CA TYR A 356 29.74 48.12 15.54
C TYR A 356 30.26 48.58 16.90
N ALA A 357 29.49 48.37 17.96
CA ALA A 357 29.92 48.65 19.33
C ALA A 357 31.14 47.80 19.71
N ARG A 358 31.15 46.51 19.34
CA ARG A 358 32.26 45.58 19.63
C ARG A 358 33.52 45.87 18.81
N ILE A 359 33.40 46.44 17.61
CA ILE A 359 34.52 46.96 16.81
C ILE A 359 35.08 48.28 17.38
N GLY A 360 34.30 49.00 18.20
CA GLY A 360 34.65 50.34 18.71
C GLY A 360 34.22 51.49 17.81
N LYS A 361 33.40 51.24 16.77
CA LYS A 361 32.83 52.28 15.90
C LYS A 361 31.54 52.84 16.49
N PHE A 362 31.66 53.52 17.63
CA PHE A 362 30.51 53.96 18.43
C PHE A 362 29.54 54.87 17.67
N GLN A 363 30.03 55.77 16.83
CA GLN A 363 29.15 56.64 16.04
C GLN A 363 28.23 55.84 15.11
N GLN A 364 28.77 54.82 14.42
CA GLN A 364 28.00 53.97 13.51
C GLN A 364 26.99 53.09 14.29
N ALA A 365 27.35 52.66 15.49
CA ALA A 365 26.42 51.93 16.37
C ALA A 365 25.24 52.82 16.77
N ILE A 366 25.50 54.05 17.22
CA ILE A 366 24.46 55.03 17.58
C ILE A 366 23.54 55.29 16.38
N ASP A 367 24.11 55.59 15.21
CA ASP A 367 23.32 55.84 13.99
C ASP A 367 22.44 54.65 13.62
N THR A 368 22.90 53.41 13.87
CA THR A 368 22.13 52.18 13.62
C THR A 368 21.01 52.00 14.64
N TYR A 369 21.26 52.24 15.93
CA TYR A 369 20.23 52.16 16.96
C TYR A 369 19.17 53.27 16.82
N VAL A 370 19.55 54.46 16.36
CA VAL A 370 18.58 55.52 16.02
C VAL A 370 17.66 55.04 14.89
N LYS A 371 18.23 54.44 13.83
CA LYS A 371 17.41 53.85 12.74
C LYS A 371 16.44 52.79 13.25
N LEU A 372 16.90 51.90 14.13
CA LEU A 372 16.06 50.87 14.77
C LEU A 372 14.86 51.49 15.49
N VAL A 373 15.08 52.55 16.27
CA VAL A 373 14.00 53.23 17.01
C VAL A 373 13.04 53.94 16.06
N THR A 374 13.55 54.59 15.01
CA THR A 374 12.70 55.27 14.02
C THR A 374 11.89 54.32 13.16
N GLU A 375 12.39 53.11 12.88
CA GLU A 375 11.67 52.11 12.09
C GLU A 375 10.64 51.30 12.93
N LYS A 376 10.72 51.37 14.27
CA LYS A 376 9.75 50.79 15.19
C LYS A 376 8.54 51.70 15.51
N ALA A 377 8.68 53.00 15.27
CA ALA A 377 7.66 54.02 15.53
C ALA A 377 6.79 54.24 14.30
#